data_AF-A0A6A4GXT8-F1
#
_entry.id   AF-A0A6A4GXT8-F1
#
_cell.length_a   1.000
_cell.length_b   1.000
_cell.length_c   1.000
_cell.angle_alpha   90.00
_cell.angle_beta   90.00
_cell.angle_gamma   90.00
#
_symmetry.space_group_name_H-M   'P 1'
#
loop_
_entity.id
_entity.type
_entity.pdbx_description
1 polymer ?
#
loop_
_entity_poly.entity_id
_entity_poly.type
_entity_poly.pdbx_seq_one_letter_code
_entity_poly.pdbx_strand_id
1 'polypeptide(L)' 'QLAHQLGVHPQTVKARLRQNNIDYQFSTISDHELDILVRQFRQKKPDAGVQYLTGFLCSRGLWLQRR' A
#
# COMPACT_ATOMS: atom_id res chain seq x y z
N GLN A 1 5.37 -10.68 10.09
CA GLN A 1 6.70 -10.45 10.69
C GLN A 1 6.60 -9.94 12.12
N LEU A 2 5.84 -8.87 12.40
CA LEU A 2 5.69 -8.30 13.76
C LEU A 2 5.25 -9.33 14.82
N ALA A 3 4.31 -10.21 14.50
CA ALA A 3 3.84 -11.28 15.39
C ALA A 3 4.95 -12.26 15.80
N HIS A 4 5.82 -12.65 14.86
CA HIS A 4 6.95 -13.54 15.10
C HIS A 4 8.04 -12.85 15.93
N GLN A 5 8.30 -11.56 15.70
CA GLN A 5 9.28 -10.80 16.46
C GLN A 5 8.83 -10.56 17.91
N LEU A 6 7.53 -10.42 18.13
CA LEU A 6 6.93 -10.21 19.45
C LEU A 6 6.56 -11.52 20.16
N GLY A 7 6.76 -12.68 19.52
CA GLY A 7 6.40 -13.99 20.09
C GLY A 7 4.91 -14.16 20.39
N VAL A 8 4.02 -13.42 19.71
CA VAL A 8 2.57 -13.43 19.97
C VAL A 8 1.79 -13.82 18.73
N HIS A 9 0.58 -14.36 18.94
CA HIS A 9 -0.30 -14.72 17.85
C HIS A 9 -0.68 -13.49 16.99
N PRO A 10 -0.77 -13.60 15.65
CA PRO A 10 -1.09 -12.48 14.77
C PRO A 10 -2.40 -11.78 15.11
N GLN A 11 -3.40 -12.50 15.61
CA GLN A 11 -4.67 -11.90 16.05
C GLN A 11 -4.49 -11.01 17.29
N THR A 12 -3.61 -11.38 18.22
CA THR A 12 -3.28 -10.57 19.39
C THR A 12 -2.62 -9.26 18.98
N VAL A 13 -1.71 -9.31 17.99
CA VAL A 13 -1.10 -8.10 17.41
C VAL A 13 -2.17 -7.22 16.77
N LYS A 14 -3.05 -7.80 15.95
CA LYS A 14 -4.13 -7.06 15.29
C LYS A 14 -5.10 -6.41 16.30
N ALA A 15 -5.44 -7.12 17.37
CA ALA A 15 -6.29 -6.58 18.43
C ALA A 15 -5.61 -5.42 19.16
N ARG A 16 -4.32 -5.55 19.50
CA ARG A 16 -3.55 -4.49 20.17
C ARG A 16 -3.35 -3.26 19.28
N LEU A 17 -3.06 -3.44 17.99
CA LEU A 17 -2.93 -2.31 17.05
C LEU A 17 -4.24 -1.50 16.99
N ARG A 18 -5.39 -2.19 16.88
CA ARG A 18 -6.71 -1.55 16.94
C ARG A 18 -6.99 -0.85 18.27
N GLN A 19 -6.67 -1.49 19.39
CA GLN A 19 -6.83 -0.88 20.73
C GLN A 19 -6.01 0.40 20.90
N ASN A 20 -4.88 0.52 20.20
CA ASN A 20 -4.02 1.70 20.23
C ASN A 20 -4.31 2.69 19.10
N ASN A 21 -5.44 2.52 18.36
CA ASN A 21 -5.79 3.32 17.18
C ASN A 21 -4.70 3.35 16.10
N ILE A 22 -3.84 2.33 16.07
CA ILE A 22 -2.86 2.12 15.00
C ILE A 22 -3.59 1.37 13.89
N ASP A 23 -4.48 2.09 13.22
CA ASP A 23 -5.16 1.62 12.03
C ASP A 23 -4.35 1.99 10.77
N TYR A 24 -4.54 1.20 9.72
CA TYR A 24 -3.95 1.50 8.42
C TYR A 24 -4.62 2.76 7.88
N GLN A 25 -3.88 3.87 7.85
CA GLN A 25 -4.33 5.10 7.21
C GLN A 25 -4.01 5.05 5.72
N PHE A 26 -4.97 5.46 4.89
CA PHE A 26 -4.71 5.70 3.48
C PHE A 26 -3.73 6.87 3.34
N SER A 27 -2.88 6.82 2.32
CA SER A 27 -2.05 7.96 1.95
C SER A 27 -2.92 9.17 1.65
N THR A 28 -2.42 10.36 1.96
CA THR A 28 -3.10 11.65 1.69
C THR A 28 -3.00 12.09 0.22
N ILE A 29 -2.57 11.21 -0.67
CA ILE A 29 -2.47 11.50 -2.10
C ILE A 29 -3.85 11.75 -2.69
N SER A 30 -3.96 12.80 -3.49
CA SER A 30 -5.19 13.10 -4.24
C SER A 30 -5.35 12.17 -5.44
N ASP A 31 -6.59 11.98 -5.89
CA ASP A 31 -6.87 11.25 -7.13
C ASP A 31 -6.14 11.84 -8.33
N HIS A 32 -5.98 13.16 -8.37
CA HIS A 32 -5.26 13.85 -9.43
C HIS A 32 -3.77 13.50 -9.47
N GLU A 33 -3.12 13.46 -8.31
CA GLU A 33 -1.72 13.03 -8.20
C GLU A 33 -1.55 11.57 -8.58
N LEU A 34 -2.50 10.70 -8.19
CA LEU A 34 -2.51 9.30 -8.60
C LEU A 34 -2.64 9.16 -10.12
N ASP A 35 -3.54 9.91 -10.74
CA ASP A 35 -3.72 9.93 -12.20
C ASP A 35 -2.43 10.36 -12.93
N ILE A 36 -1.73 11.38 -12.43
CA ILE A 36 -0.45 11.81 -12.99
C ILE A 36 0.56 10.66 -12.95
N LEU A 37 0.68 9.97 -11.82
CA LEU A 37 1.60 8.83 -11.67
C LEU A 37 1.24 7.68 -12.63
N VAL A 38 -0.04 7.37 -12.79
CA VAL A 38 -0.52 6.34 -13.71
C VAL A 38 -0.22 6.73 -15.16
N ARG A 39 -0.43 7.99 -15.54
CA ARG A 39 -0.11 8.50 -16.88
C ARG A 39 1.39 8.43 -17.17
N GLN A 40 2.24 8.86 -16.23
CA GLN A 40 3.69 8.75 -16.35
C GLN A 40 4.15 7.30 -16.52
N PHE A 41 3.53 6.38 -15.78
CA PHE A 41 3.81 4.96 -15.93
C PHE A 41 3.45 4.45 -17.33
N ARG A 42 2.24 4.75 -17.81
CA ARG A 42 1.77 4.32 -19.14
C ARG A 42 2.59 4.92 -20.29
N GLN A 43 3.04 6.18 -20.17
CA GLN A 43 3.94 6.78 -21.16
C GLN A 43 5.27 6.04 -21.24
N LYS A 44 5.81 5.60 -20.09
CA LYS A 44 7.09 4.89 -20.03
C LYS A 44 6.95 3.41 -20.43
N LYS A 45 5.82 2.79 -20.14
CA LYS A 45 5.54 1.37 -20.38
C LYS A 45 4.10 1.17 -20.84
N PRO A 46 3.77 1.43 -22.12
CA PRO A 46 2.40 1.39 -22.62
C PRO A 46 1.77 -0.01 -22.55
N ASP A 47 2.57 -1.05 -22.77
CA ASP A 47 2.09 -2.44 -22.80
C ASP A 47 2.10 -3.13 -21.42
N ALA A 48 2.57 -2.42 -20.38
CA ALA A 48 2.71 -3.01 -19.06
C ALA A 48 1.37 -3.03 -18.31
N GLY A 49 0.98 -4.22 -17.87
CA GLY A 49 -0.26 -4.43 -17.13
C GLY A 49 -0.25 -3.88 -15.69
N VAL A 50 -1.41 -4.02 -15.03
CA VAL A 50 -1.69 -3.50 -13.68
C VAL A 50 -0.71 -4.01 -12.61
N GLN A 51 -0.15 -5.21 -12.78
CA GLN A 51 0.87 -5.75 -11.86
C GLN A 51 2.13 -4.88 -11.81
N TYR A 52 2.61 -4.41 -12.97
CA TYR A 52 3.78 -3.54 -13.05
C TYR A 52 3.48 -2.12 -12.58
N LEU A 53 2.26 -1.63 -12.84
CA LEU A 53 1.79 -0.37 -12.26
C LEU A 53 1.79 -0.44 -10.72
N THR A 54 1.34 -1.56 -10.15
CA THR A 54 1.33 -1.78 -8.70
C THR A 54 2.75 -1.75 -8.16
N GLY A 55 3.70 -2.44 -8.80
CA GLY A 55 5.11 -2.38 -8.42
C GLY A 55 5.71 -0.97 -8.49
N PHE A 56 5.34 -0.19 -9.51
CA PHE A 56 5.78 1.21 -9.68
C PHE A 56 5.23 2.16 -8.61
N LEU A 57 4.01 1.91 -8.12
CA LEU A 57 3.44 2.65 -7.00
C LEU A 57 4.13 2.24 -5.69
N CYS A 58 4.33 0.93 -5.47
CA CYS A 58 5.03 0.43 -4.28
C CYS A 58 6.46 0.97 -4.18
N SER A 59 7.19 1.09 -5.30
CA SER A 59 8.54 1.66 -5.30
C SER A 59 8.57 3.16 -4.97
N ARG A 60 7.42 3.83 -4.90
CA ARG A 60 7.25 5.21 -4.41
C ARG A 60 6.61 5.28 -3.02
N GLY A 61 6.49 4.14 -2.33
CA GLY A 61 5.88 4.07 -1.01
C GLY A 61 4.35 4.05 -1.02
N LEU A 62 3.71 3.94 -2.19
CA LEU A 62 2.25 3.88 -2.33
C LEU A 62 1.81 2.43 -2.50
N TRP A 63 1.09 1.91 -1.51
CA TRP A 63 0.59 0.54 -1.52
C TRP A 63 -0.88 0.53 -1.90
N LEU A 64 -1.24 -0.24 -2.92
CA LEU A 64 -2.63 -0.44 -3.28
C LEU A 64 -3.30 -1.40 -2.30
N GLN A 65 -4.35 -0.92 -1.62
CA GLN A 65 -5.21 -1.75 -0.79
C GLN A 65 -6.48 -2.10 -1.57
N ARG A 66 -6.69 -3.40 -1.84
CA ARG A 66 -7.95 -3.92 -2.38
C ARG A 66 -8.90 -4.23 -1.23
N ARG A 67 -10.16 -3.82 -1.34
CA ARG A 67 -11.24 -4.27 -0.45
C ARG A 67 -11.85 -5.54 -0.98
#